data_AF-A0A662HRY4-F1
#
_entry.id   AF-A0A662HRY4-F1
#
_cell.length_a   1.000
_cell.length_b   1.000
_cell.length_c   1.000
_cell.angle_alpha   90.00
_cell.angle_beta   90.00
_cell.angle_gamma   90.00
#
_symmetry.space_group_name_H-M   'P 1'
#
loop_
_entity.id
_entity.type
_entity.pdbx_description
1 polymer ?
#
loop_
_entity_poly.entity_id
_entity_poly.type
_entity_poly.pdbx_seq_one_letter_code
_entity_poly.pdbx_strand_id
1 'polypeptide(L)'
;MGSIVGRIFSSSKDEVLISVSGEAKVNVGDILYIKISGLDNVLLLHVEDIKSKLPTGVSRTLGLIPSGVEPSGSIIETSVEEVIVAKPLFTLRRGAEINVTRTITPPPVNAPAYMLSNDDGESRKIMGFFSKGIAQEITEAAIPVGVLRSGTASTRDERERKHFETAKIIANIETLIPKHILVSGQTGAGKTTSVMGLIINWALHSAKPIGWLIIDRHGEYSKYSTGLEEMFLNKLSKALKANSNEEISTLRTYVYRLSFSPKEPEYPTSKVEVNYAPINVGSLTVDDVAMALDLRDEETVWLEMIIETLESIIMSSDLEESWKNIFKRSEEGSLSGHLLPLLVTIVDNVCNYEGVGAKEKKGVYREFVQQGIYIQKLRLWRNRIASILNINTRKIPEHGGVIVVLDDSRSIFKISGIFKSKSALKKLLKAVVTSPILSARQSLTNYKWYTVEEEEETIALENGIPINTIIEKVEKGNIVILDISTAPSNQADAFVLNIVRRLLLGRLGLTPKEIRMKNIIAIVSEEAPLYLT
;
A
#
# COMPACT_ATOMS: atom_id res chain seq x y z
N MET A 1 23.44 20.66 34.07
CA MET A 1 24.72 20.92 33.34
C MET A 1 25.05 19.61 32.68
N GLY A 2 25.25 19.61 31.35
CA GLY A 2 25.54 18.38 30.60
C GLY A 2 26.82 17.71 31.09
N SER A 3 26.86 16.38 31.05
CA SER A 3 28.06 15.60 31.39
C SER A 3 29.14 15.83 30.33
N ILE A 4 30.31 16.30 30.77
CA ILE A 4 31.47 16.48 29.91
C ILE A 4 31.97 15.09 29.50
N VAL A 5 32.14 14.89 28.20
CA VAL A 5 32.68 13.66 27.62
C VAL A 5 34.19 13.77 27.47
N GLY A 6 34.68 14.94 27.10
CA GLY A 6 36.08 15.12 26.76
C GLY A 6 36.39 16.47 26.15
N ARG A 7 37.60 16.61 25.60
CA ARG A 7 38.04 17.81 24.90
C ARG A 7 38.51 17.49 23.48
N ILE A 8 38.22 18.40 22.56
CA ILE A 8 38.68 18.30 21.18
C ILE A 8 40.19 18.53 21.14
N PHE A 9 40.96 17.61 20.57
CA PHE A 9 42.40 17.81 20.38
C PHE A 9 42.79 17.91 18.90
N SER A 10 41.92 17.46 17.99
CA SER A 10 42.07 17.67 16.55
C SER A 10 40.70 17.94 15.92
N SER A 11 40.65 18.83 14.94
CA SER A 11 39.40 19.28 14.34
C SER A 11 39.60 19.67 12.89
N SER A 12 38.75 19.14 12.02
CA SER A 12 38.65 19.44 10.60
C SER A 12 37.17 19.62 10.22
N LYS A 13 36.90 19.89 8.93
CA LYS A 13 35.51 20.04 8.44
C LYS A 13 34.72 18.73 8.52
N ASP A 14 35.39 17.60 8.31
CA ASP A 14 34.75 16.29 8.18
C ASP A 14 34.94 15.40 9.41
N GLU A 15 35.99 15.66 10.20
CA GLU A 15 36.38 14.81 11.33
C GLU A 15 36.82 15.67 12.53
N VAL A 16 36.37 15.28 13.71
CA VAL A 16 36.69 15.87 15.03
C VAL A 16 37.12 14.75 15.95
N LEU A 17 38.32 14.88 16.53
CA LEU A 17 38.87 13.92 17.49
C LEU A 17 38.76 14.48 18.91
N ILE A 18 38.10 13.72 19.77
CA ILE A 18 37.84 14.09 21.16
C ILE A 18 38.57 13.09 22.06
N SER A 19 39.41 13.61 22.96
CA SER A 19 40.04 12.82 24.01
C SER A 19 39.04 12.68 25.15
N VAL A 20 38.71 11.44 25.51
CA VAL A 20 37.73 11.12 26.56
C VAL A 20 38.30 11.47 27.93
N SER A 21 37.49 12.12 28.77
CA SER A 21 37.84 12.41 30.17
C SER A 21 37.07 11.50 31.12
N GLY A 22 37.75 10.60 31.82
CA GLY A 22 37.15 9.73 32.84
C GLY A 22 36.30 8.58 32.27
N GLU A 23 35.29 8.12 33.02
CA GLU A 23 34.43 6.97 32.68
C GLU A 23 33.23 7.32 31.76
N ALA A 24 33.36 8.32 30.87
CA ALA A 24 32.24 8.74 30.03
C ALA A 24 31.84 7.64 29.03
N LYS A 25 30.67 7.03 29.23
CA LYS A 25 30.13 6.00 28.34
C LYS A 25 29.54 6.62 27.07
N VAL A 26 30.28 6.54 25.98
CA VAL A 26 29.87 7.00 24.63
C VAL A 26 29.76 5.80 23.72
N ASN A 27 28.73 5.77 22.87
CA ASN A 27 28.54 4.74 21.86
C ASN A 27 28.62 5.31 20.45
N VAL A 28 28.96 4.45 19.48
CA VAL A 28 28.81 4.78 18.05
C VAL A 28 27.35 5.13 17.75
N GLY A 29 27.15 6.24 17.04
CA GLY A 29 25.85 6.80 16.72
C GLY A 29 25.31 7.83 17.72
N ASP A 30 26.00 8.07 18.84
CA ASP A 30 25.63 9.13 19.78
C ASP A 30 25.85 10.54 19.19
N ILE A 31 25.06 11.50 19.66
CA ILE A 31 25.14 12.91 19.30
C ILE A 31 25.71 13.68 20.48
N LEU A 32 26.86 14.29 20.27
CA LEU A 32 27.51 15.19 21.20
C LEU A 32 27.22 16.64 20.82
N TYR A 33 27.46 17.57 21.74
CA TYR A 33 27.36 18.99 21.45
C TYR A 33 28.54 19.79 22.01
N ILE A 34 28.81 20.92 21.35
CA ILE A 34 29.82 21.91 21.73
C ILE A 34 29.15 23.28 21.80
N LYS A 35 29.47 24.05 22.84
CA LYS A 35 29.05 25.44 22.99
C LYS A 35 30.09 26.37 22.36
N ILE A 36 29.82 26.88 21.16
CA ILE A 36 30.70 27.84 20.48
C ILE A 36 30.56 29.22 21.15
N SER A 37 29.32 29.62 21.45
CA SER A 37 29.01 30.85 22.19
C SER A 37 27.78 30.61 23.07
N GLY A 38 27.99 29.96 24.22
CA GLY A 38 26.90 29.58 25.12
C GLY A 38 25.85 28.69 24.43
N LEU A 39 24.59 28.88 24.78
CA LEU A 39 23.46 28.18 24.15
C LEU A 39 22.93 28.89 22.90
N ASP A 40 23.44 30.07 22.57
CA ASP A 40 23.01 30.82 21.39
C ASP A 40 23.73 30.35 20.12
N ASN A 41 24.84 29.64 20.26
CA ASN A 41 25.54 29.01 19.14
C ASN A 41 26.11 27.65 19.57
N VAL A 42 25.43 26.57 19.17
CA VAL A 42 25.75 25.19 19.53
C VAL A 42 26.06 24.39 18.27
N LEU A 43 27.10 23.56 18.32
CA LEU A 43 27.45 22.62 17.27
C LEU A 43 27.13 21.20 17.72
N LEU A 44 26.39 20.46 16.91
CA LEU A 44 26.12 19.03 17.09
C LEU A 44 27.16 18.19 16.36
N LEU A 45 27.64 17.13 17.00
CA LEU A 45 28.57 16.16 16.44
C LEU A 45 27.98 14.75 16.47
N HIS A 46 28.19 13.96 15.43
CA HIS A 46 27.82 12.55 15.37
C HIS A 46 29.03 11.68 15.66
N VAL A 47 28.95 10.75 16.61
CA VAL A 47 30.03 9.79 16.88
C VAL A 47 30.02 8.71 15.80
N GLU A 48 31.09 8.65 15.01
CA GLU A 48 31.26 7.65 13.94
C GLU A 48 32.05 6.44 14.41
N ASP A 49 33.04 6.63 15.29
CA ASP A 49 33.92 5.57 15.75
C ASP A 49 34.51 5.90 17.13
N ILE A 50 34.95 4.86 17.85
CA ILE A 50 35.64 4.98 19.14
C ILE A 50 36.91 4.16 19.05
N LYS A 51 38.05 4.85 19.07
CA LYS A 51 39.37 4.24 18.92
C LYS A 51 40.06 4.19 20.27
N SER A 52 40.38 2.99 20.70
CA SER A 52 41.31 2.75 21.81
C SER A 52 42.74 2.95 21.29
N LYS A 53 43.45 3.94 21.82
CA LYS A 53 44.88 4.15 21.55
C LYS A 53 45.68 3.87 22.81
N LEU A 54 46.84 3.24 22.62
CA LEU A 54 47.86 3.19 23.64
C LEU A 54 48.51 4.59 23.75
N PRO A 55 48.86 5.06 24.96
CA PRO A 55 49.45 6.37 25.16
C PRO A 55 50.71 6.53 24.32
N THR A 56 50.97 7.77 23.91
CA THR A 56 52.24 8.17 23.31
C THR A 56 53.41 7.77 24.22
N GLY A 57 54.14 6.72 23.82
CA GLY A 57 55.27 6.16 24.56
C GLY A 57 55.21 4.65 24.76
N VAL A 58 54.01 4.05 24.85
CA VAL A 58 53.85 2.60 25.10
C VAL A 58 54.22 1.75 23.89
N SER A 59 54.07 2.29 22.66
CA SER A 59 54.54 1.63 21.43
C SER A 59 56.05 1.36 21.42
N ARG A 60 56.85 2.18 22.13
CA ARG A 60 58.31 1.94 22.27
C ARG A 60 58.61 0.77 23.22
N THR A 61 57.75 0.53 24.20
CA THR A 61 57.87 -0.55 25.18
C THR A 61 57.32 -1.87 24.65
N LEU A 62 56.27 -1.83 23.82
CA LEU A 62 55.68 -3.01 23.16
C LEU A 62 56.61 -3.62 22.10
N GLY A 63 57.47 -2.83 21.47
CA GLY A 63 58.51 -3.33 20.54
C GLY A 63 59.58 -4.21 21.19
N LEU A 64 59.61 -4.30 22.52
CA LEU A 64 60.49 -5.19 23.29
C LEU A 64 59.82 -6.53 23.65
N ILE A 65 58.53 -6.70 23.36
CA ILE A 65 57.80 -7.93 23.62
C ILE A 65 57.99 -8.89 22.42
N PRO A 66 58.44 -10.14 22.66
CA PRO A 66 58.64 -11.10 21.58
C PRO A 66 57.35 -11.34 20.78
N SER A 67 57.48 -11.44 19.45
CA SER A 67 56.37 -11.79 18.55
C SER A 67 55.80 -13.17 18.93
N GLY A 68 54.64 -13.20 19.57
CA GLY A 68 53.98 -14.41 20.06
C GLY A 68 53.45 -14.34 21.50
N VAL A 69 53.76 -13.27 22.25
CA VAL A 69 53.25 -13.05 23.61
C VAL A 69 52.17 -11.96 23.57
N GLU A 70 50.93 -12.29 23.93
CA GLU A 70 49.90 -11.28 24.16
C GLU A 70 50.31 -10.40 25.35
N PRO A 71 50.38 -9.06 25.19
CA PRO A 71 50.71 -8.18 26.29
C PRO A 71 49.57 -8.17 27.32
N SER A 72 49.69 -8.96 28.39
CA SER A 72 48.74 -8.93 29.51
C SER A 72 49.43 -8.43 30.78
N GLY A 73 48.95 -7.29 31.31
CA GLY A 73 49.42 -6.74 32.57
C GLY A 73 48.64 -5.48 32.98
N SER A 74 48.42 -5.31 34.28
CA SER A 74 47.65 -4.20 34.91
C SER A 74 48.12 -2.79 34.52
N ILE A 75 49.31 -2.64 33.95
CA ILE A 75 49.89 -1.38 33.46
C ILE A 75 49.36 -0.99 32.06
N ILE A 76 48.99 -1.98 31.24
CA ILE A 76 48.43 -1.77 29.89
C ILE A 76 46.92 -1.50 29.99
N GLU A 77 46.22 -2.19 30.91
CA GLU A 77 44.79 -1.95 31.19
C GLU A 77 44.51 -0.57 31.80
N THR A 78 45.46 0.04 32.51
CA THR A 78 45.28 1.34 33.19
C THR A 78 45.57 2.56 32.32
N SER A 79 46.03 2.37 31.08
CA SER A 79 46.52 3.48 30.27
C SER A 79 45.96 3.54 28.86
N VAL A 80 44.92 2.79 28.49
CA VAL A 80 44.29 2.97 27.17
C VAL A 80 43.59 4.32 27.11
N GLU A 81 44.05 5.21 26.21
CA GLU A 81 43.37 6.46 25.90
C GLU A 81 42.27 6.19 24.88
N GLU A 82 41.02 6.45 25.26
CA GLU A 82 39.91 6.42 24.33
C GLU A 82 39.82 7.75 23.57
N VAL A 83 39.78 7.63 22.24
CA VAL A 83 39.58 8.73 21.32
C VAL A 83 38.26 8.51 20.58
N ILE A 84 37.35 9.46 20.75
CA ILE A 84 36.11 9.50 19.98
C ILE A 84 36.40 10.17 18.65
N VAL A 85 36.00 9.52 17.56
CA VAL A 85 35.97 10.07 16.21
C VAL A 85 34.55 10.51 15.91
N ALA A 86 34.35 11.81 15.74
CA ALA A 86 33.04 12.39 15.49
C ALA A 86 33.03 13.30 14.26
N LYS A 87 31.87 13.44 13.64
CA LYS A 87 31.66 14.29 12.47
C LYS A 87 30.76 15.48 12.81
N PRO A 88 31.10 16.71 12.38
CA PRO A 88 30.19 17.85 12.50
C PRO A 88 28.89 17.62 11.72
N LEU A 89 27.75 17.78 12.40
CA LEU A 89 26.42 17.60 11.79
C LEU A 89 25.78 18.96 11.43
N PHE A 90 25.36 19.68 12.48
CA PHE A 90 24.57 20.90 12.36
C PHE A 90 25.02 21.94 13.37
N THR A 91 25.01 23.20 12.95
CA THR A 91 25.15 24.35 13.81
C THR A 91 23.77 24.94 14.08
N LEU A 92 23.44 25.09 15.36
CA LEU A 92 22.23 25.71 15.88
C LEU A 92 22.56 27.14 16.30
N ARG A 93 21.97 28.13 15.63
CA ARG A 93 22.14 29.54 15.99
C ARG A 93 20.82 30.13 16.44
N ARG A 94 20.80 30.72 17.64
CA ARG A 94 19.65 31.38 18.22
C ARG A 94 19.80 32.89 18.06
N GLY A 95 18.93 33.49 17.25
CA GLY A 95 18.77 34.94 17.12
C GLY A 95 17.31 35.31 17.33
N ALA A 96 16.78 36.19 16.48
CA ALA A 96 15.33 36.43 16.37
C ALA A 96 14.58 35.13 16.00
N GLU A 97 15.20 34.31 15.16
CA GLU A 97 14.74 32.97 14.80
C GLU A 97 15.83 31.94 15.10
N ILE A 98 15.44 30.66 15.16
CA ILE A 98 16.37 29.54 15.36
C ILE A 98 16.77 29.01 14.00
N ASN A 99 18.04 29.15 13.65
CA ASN A 99 18.59 28.68 12.40
C ASN A 99 19.40 27.40 12.59
N VAL A 100 19.11 26.40 11.75
CA VAL A 100 19.83 25.13 11.69
C VAL A 100 20.52 25.04 10.35
N THR A 101 21.85 25.02 10.34
CA THR A 101 22.63 24.92 9.10
C THR A 101 23.64 23.79 9.20
N ARG A 102 23.99 23.19 8.05
CA ARG A 102 25.14 22.28 8.00
C ARG A 102 26.40 23.04 8.38
N THR A 103 27.25 22.40 9.16
CA THR A 103 28.49 23.01 9.64
C THR A 103 29.52 23.12 8.52
N ILE A 104 30.07 24.32 8.32
CA ILE A 104 31.10 24.60 7.30
C ILE A 104 32.45 24.94 7.97
N THR A 105 32.42 25.29 9.24
CA THR A 105 33.59 25.72 10.02
C THR A 105 33.96 24.62 11.03
N PRO A 106 35.22 24.18 11.08
CA PRO A 106 35.66 23.20 12.07
C PRO A 106 35.48 23.75 13.49
N PRO A 107 35.08 22.94 14.47
CA PRO A 107 35.03 23.37 15.86
C PRO A 107 36.40 23.78 16.40
N PRO A 108 36.45 24.70 17.38
CA PRO A 108 37.68 25.09 18.03
C PRO A 108 38.31 23.92 18.80
N VAL A 109 39.63 23.78 18.68
CA VAL A 109 40.43 22.84 19.48
C VAL A 109 40.37 23.26 20.95
N ASN A 110 40.51 22.30 21.86
CA ASN A 110 40.38 22.40 23.32
C ASN A 110 38.98 22.71 23.85
N ALA A 111 37.99 22.86 22.96
CA ALA A 111 36.60 23.03 23.37
C ALA A 111 36.09 21.74 24.06
N PRO A 112 35.35 21.88 25.18
CA PRO A 112 34.72 20.74 25.83
C PRO A 112 33.55 20.22 24.98
N ALA A 113 33.50 18.90 24.82
CA ALA A 113 32.39 18.19 24.21
C ALA A 113 31.50 17.59 25.31
N TYR A 114 30.18 17.70 25.12
CA TYR A 114 29.17 17.29 26.10
C TYR A 114 28.24 16.25 25.48
N MET A 115 27.73 15.33 26.30
CA MET A 115 26.73 14.35 25.88
C MET A 115 25.33 14.95 25.92
N LEU A 116 24.51 14.68 24.90
CA LEU A 116 23.08 14.99 24.94
C LEU A 116 22.31 13.91 25.71
N SER A 117 21.65 14.31 26.79
CA SER A 117 20.76 13.44 27.59
C SER A 117 19.44 14.12 27.91
N ASN A 118 18.33 13.40 27.79
CA ASN A 118 16.98 13.86 28.10
C ASN A 118 16.80 14.22 29.59
N ASP A 119 17.64 13.67 30.46
CA ASP A 119 17.64 13.99 31.90
C ASP A 119 18.22 15.39 32.18
N ASP A 120 18.97 15.96 31.25
CA ASP A 120 19.60 17.27 31.40
C ASP A 120 18.77 18.39 30.76
N GLY A 121 18.48 19.43 31.56
CA GLY A 121 17.68 20.58 31.12
C GLY A 121 18.34 21.40 30.01
N GLU A 122 19.67 21.43 29.92
CA GLU A 122 20.40 22.11 28.85
C GLU A 122 20.25 21.34 27.53
N SER A 123 20.48 20.04 27.55
CA SER A 123 20.27 19.11 26.43
C SER A 123 18.84 19.17 25.89
N ARG A 124 17.83 19.18 26.77
CA ARG A 124 16.41 19.34 26.35
C ARG A 124 16.15 20.66 25.62
N LYS A 125 16.78 21.76 26.05
CA LYS A 125 16.68 23.06 25.36
C LYS A 125 17.32 23.00 23.99
N ILE A 126 18.52 22.42 23.88
CA ILE A 126 19.25 22.25 22.61
C ILE A 126 18.42 21.45 21.62
N MET A 127 17.88 20.30 22.04
CA MET A 127 17.04 19.45 21.18
C MET A 127 15.71 20.14 20.82
N GLY A 128 15.13 20.90 21.74
CA GLY A 128 13.98 21.76 21.45
C GLY A 128 14.27 22.84 20.41
N PHE A 129 15.47 23.45 20.45
CA PHE A 129 15.90 24.40 19.41
C PHE A 129 16.12 23.70 18.08
N PHE A 130 16.79 22.55 18.07
CA PHE A 130 17.00 21.77 16.86
C PHE A 130 15.67 21.38 16.21
N SER A 131 14.72 20.88 16.99
CA SER A 131 13.34 20.55 16.55
C SER A 131 12.62 21.75 15.93
N LYS A 132 12.74 22.95 16.51
CA LYS A 132 12.10 24.17 15.98
C LYS A 132 12.78 24.66 14.69
N GLY A 133 14.10 24.65 14.65
CA GLY A 133 14.82 25.25 13.52
C GLY A 133 14.94 24.34 12.28
N ILE A 134 14.65 23.04 12.38
CA ILE A 134 14.47 22.16 11.21
C ILE A 134 13.10 22.35 10.54
N ALA A 135 12.10 22.83 11.29
CA ALA A 135 10.76 23.10 10.77
C ALA A 135 10.76 24.49 10.11
N GLN A 136 11.15 24.55 8.82
CA GLN A 136 11.28 25.82 8.10
C GLN A 136 9.94 26.57 7.94
N GLU A 137 8.81 25.85 7.89
CA GLU A 137 7.46 26.43 7.91
C GLU A 137 6.48 25.50 8.65
N ILE A 138 5.98 25.95 9.82
CA ILE A 138 4.91 25.24 10.53
C ILE A 138 3.58 25.73 9.94
N THR A 139 3.11 25.01 8.93
CA THR A 139 1.76 25.19 8.36
C THR A 139 0.75 24.36 9.16
N GLU A 140 -0.55 24.62 8.98
CA GLU A 140 -1.64 23.81 9.56
C GLU A 140 -1.59 22.33 9.13
N ALA A 141 -0.86 22.03 8.05
CA ALA A 141 -0.64 20.69 7.51
C ALA A 141 0.56 19.96 8.15
N ALA A 142 1.30 20.62 9.04
CA ALA A 142 2.53 20.09 9.60
C ALA A 142 2.24 19.17 10.80
N ILE A 143 2.68 17.91 10.70
CA ILE A 143 2.46 16.90 11.73
C ILE A 143 3.78 16.38 12.29
N PRO A 144 3.82 15.90 13.55
CA PRO A 144 4.97 15.20 14.05
C PRO A 144 5.14 13.84 13.37
N VAL A 145 6.29 13.58 12.77
CA VAL A 145 6.60 12.31 12.08
C VAL A 145 7.61 11.44 12.85
N GLY A 146 8.24 12.01 13.87
CA GLY A 146 9.17 11.29 14.74
C GLY A 146 9.64 12.15 15.91
N VAL A 147 10.34 11.53 16.84
CA VAL A 147 11.03 12.22 17.94
C VAL A 147 12.53 12.22 17.67
N LEU A 148 13.19 13.31 18.03
CA LEU A 148 14.64 13.37 17.95
C LEU A 148 15.24 12.50 19.06
N ARG A 149 16.32 11.81 18.72
CA ARG A 149 17.11 11.01 19.66
C ARG A 149 18.56 11.46 19.66
N SER A 150 19.21 11.42 20.82
CA SER A 150 20.64 11.72 20.94
C SER A 150 21.55 10.53 20.62
N GLY A 151 21.02 9.39 20.17
CA GLY A 151 21.86 8.28 19.74
C GLY A 151 21.12 6.95 19.61
N THR A 152 21.90 5.86 19.56
CA THR A 152 21.39 4.48 19.56
C THR A 152 20.84 4.12 20.94
N ALA A 153 19.62 3.58 21.00
CA ALA A 153 18.92 3.27 22.24
C ALA A 153 18.31 1.86 22.17
N SER A 154 19.09 0.89 22.63
CA SER A 154 18.78 -0.55 22.52
C SER A 154 18.01 -1.05 23.75
N THR A 155 18.27 -0.46 24.92
CA THR A 155 17.61 -0.79 26.20
C THR A 155 16.55 0.22 26.58
N ARG A 156 15.64 -0.14 27.51
CA ARG A 156 14.61 0.78 28.01
C ARG A 156 15.21 2.03 28.66
N ASP A 157 16.22 1.85 29.51
CA ASP A 157 16.91 2.94 30.20
C ASP A 157 17.59 3.89 29.20
N GLU A 158 18.20 3.36 28.13
CA GLU A 158 18.74 4.19 27.07
C GLU A 158 17.65 4.93 26.30
N ARG A 159 16.47 4.32 26.12
CA ARG A 159 15.36 5.01 25.45
C ARG A 159 14.90 6.21 26.26
N GLU A 160 14.73 6.06 27.56
CA GLU A 160 14.32 7.15 28.47
C GLU A 160 15.35 8.29 28.48
N ARG A 161 16.65 7.95 28.46
CA ARG A 161 17.75 8.93 28.43
C ARG A 161 17.98 9.59 27.07
N LYS A 162 17.77 8.88 25.96
CA LYS A 162 18.17 9.35 24.62
C LYS A 162 17.00 9.87 23.77
N HIS A 163 15.75 9.50 24.05
CA HIS A 163 14.60 10.04 23.32
C HIS A 163 14.14 11.35 23.95
N PHE A 164 13.99 12.38 23.11
CA PHE A 164 13.49 13.69 23.52
C PHE A 164 12.03 13.80 23.08
N GLU A 165 11.09 13.30 23.89
CA GLU A 165 9.66 13.22 23.55
C GLU A 165 9.04 14.58 23.13
N THR A 166 9.56 15.67 23.70
CA THR A 166 9.11 17.04 23.39
C THR A 166 9.79 17.65 22.17
N ALA A 167 10.87 17.05 21.67
CA ALA A 167 11.62 17.52 20.51
C ALA A 167 11.27 16.67 19.28
N LYS A 168 10.29 17.13 18.51
CA LYS A 168 9.70 16.38 17.40
C LYS A 168 10.28 16.81 16.06
N ILE A 169 10.37 15.87 15.13
CA ILE A 169 10.53 16.18 13.71
C ILE A 169 9.13 16.46 13.18
N ILE A 170 8.91 17.70 12.74
CA ILE A 170 7.63 18.15 12.20
C ILE A 170 7.78 18.23 10.69
N ALA A 171 6.83 17.67 9.95
CA ALA A 171 6.85 17.67 8.50
C ALA A 171 5.45 17.97 7.93
N ASN A 172 5.41 18.74 6.84
CA ASN A 172 4.18 18.98 6.09
C ASN A 172 3.90 17.78 5.18
N ILE A 173 3.00 16.90 5.62
CA ILE A 173 2.72 15.66 4.92
C ILE A 173 1.98 15.86 3.58
N GLU A 174 1.21 16.96 3.44
CA GLU A 174 0.55 17.32 2.18
C GLU A 174 1.55 17.58 1.05
N THR A 175 2.72 18.14 1.40
CA THR A 175 3.78 18.41 0.40
C THR A 175 4.72 17.24 0.18
N LEU A 176 4.78 16.29 1.13
CA LEU A 176 5.66 15.13 1.07
C LEU A 176 5.04 13.96 0.31
N ILE A 177 3.77 13.64 0.56
CA ILE A 177 3.10 12.51 -0.10
C ILE A 177 3.18 12.62 -1.64
N PRO A 178 2.91 13.78 -2.27
CA PRO A 178 3.02 13.92 -3.73
C PRO A 178 4.44 13.75 -4.28
N LYS A 179 5.47 13.89 -3.44
CA LYS A 179 6.88 13.66 -3.81
C LYS A 179 7.31 12.20 -3.61
N HIS A 180 6.40 11.35 -3.13
CA HIS A 180 6.62 9.97 -2.71
C HIS A 180 7.53 9.84 -1.48
N ILE A 181 7.28 8.80 -0.68
CA ILE A 181 8.06 8.50 0.52
C ILE A 181 8.52 7.05 0.42
N LEU A 182 9.84 6.84 0.44
CA LEU A 182 10.44 5.52 0.52
C LEU A 182 10.82 5.21 1.97
N VAL A 183 10.21 4.18 2.56
CA VAL A 183 10.58 3.67 3.88
C VAL A 183 11.42 2.41 3.70
N SER A 184 12.74 2.54 3.88
CA SER A 184 13.69 1.43 3.71
C SER A 184 14.30 0.99 5.05
N GLY A 185 14.62 -0.29 5.14
CA GLY A 185 15.22 -0.89 6.34
C GLY A 185 15.16 -2.40 6.33
N GLN A 186 16.05 -3.05 7.10
CA GLN A 186 16.08 -4.51 7.25
C GLN A 186 14.78 -5.04 7.88
N THR A 187 14.54 -6.34 7.79
CA THR A 187 13.41 -6.99 8.47
C THR A 187 13.50 -6.74 9.98
N GLY A 188 12.38 -6.41 10.62
CA GLY A 188 12.35 -6.06 12.04
C GLY A 188 12.80 -4.63 12.37
N ALA A 189 13.22 -3.82 11.39
CA ALA A 189 13.63 -2.43 11.62
C ALA A 189 12.46 -1.46 11.93
N GLY A 190 11.20 -1.95 11.98
CA GLY A 190 10.03 -1.12 12.29
C GLY A 190 9.48 -0.31 11.12
N LYS A 191 9.63 -0.80 9.87
CA LYS A 191 9.07 -0.14 8.66
C LYS A 191 7.56 0.09 8.77
N THR A 192 6.79 -1.00 8.94
CA THR A 192 5.33 -0.96 9.08
C THR A 192 4.91 -0.08 10.26
N THR A 193 5.55 -0.24 11.41
CA THR A 193 5.28 0.59 12.61
C THR A 193 5.52 2.08 12.36
N SER A 194 6.53 2.44 11.57
CA SER A 194 6.82 3.83 11.23
C SER A 194 5.71 4.42 10.34
N VAL A 195 5.23 3.67 9.35
CA VAL A 195 4.11 4.09 8.48
C VAL A 195 2.81 4.21 9.29
N MET A 196 2.51 3.22 10.15
CA MET A 196 1.37 3.28 11.07
C MET A 196 1.44 4.52 11.97
N GLY A 197 2.62 4.82 12.52
CA GLY A 197 2.84 6.03 13.34
C GLY A 197 2.61 7.32 12.57
N LEU A 198 3.05 7.38 11.31
CA LEU A 198 2.80 8.52 10.42
C LEU A 198 1.30 8.77 10.21
N ILE A 199 0.54 7.70 9.91
CA ILE A 199 -0.90 7.77 9.68
C ILE A 199 -1.64 8.16 10.97
N ILE A 200 -1.26 7.61 12.13
CA ILE A 200 -1.83 7.97 13.43
C ILE A 200 -1.57 9.45 13.75
N ASN A 201 -0.34 9.94 13.55
CA ASN A 201 -0.02 11.34 13.80
C ASN A 201 -0.73 12.28 12.83
N TRP A 202 -0.90 11.88 11.56
CA TRP A 202 -1.75 12.61 10.61
C TRP A 202 -3.18 12.68 11.12
N ALA A 203 -3.76 11.54 11.49
CA ALA A 203 -5.12 11.45 11.98
C ALA A 203 -5.35 12.29 13.23
N LEU A 204 -4.34 12.42 14.09
CA LEU A 204 -4.41 13.19 15.34
C LEU A 204 -4.21 14.70 15.16
N HIS A 205 -3.38 15.12 14.20
CA HIS A 205 -2.86 16.50 14.16
C HIS A 205 -3.11 17.25 12.85
N SER A 206 -3.49 16.58 11.76
CA SER A 206 -3.70 17.26 10.48
C SER A 206 -4.97 18.11 10.48
N ALA A 207 -4.95 19.19 9.70
CA ALA A 207 -6.10 20.04 9.44
C ALA A 207 -6.84 19.70 8.14
N LYS A 208 -6.32 18.80 7.30
CA LYS A 208 -6.96 18.46 6.01
C LYS A 208 -7.02 16.97 5.71
N PRO A 209 -8.12 16.51 5.11
CA PRO A 209 -8.32 15.10 4.79
C PRO A 209 -7.33 14.61 3.71
N ILE A 210 -6.88 13.37 3.88
CA ILE A 210 -6.06 12.63 2.93
C ILE A 210 -6.73 11.27 2.78
N GLY A 211 -7.01 10.88 1.53
CA GLY A 211 -7.50 9.55 1.21
C GLY A 211 -6.38 8.54 1.34
N TRP A 212 -6.42 7.68 2.35
CA TRP A 212 -5.40 6.64 2.53
C TRP A 212 -5.89 5.34 1.91
N LEU A 213 -5.18 4.84 0.90
CA LEU A 213 -5.36 3.50 0.38
C LEU A 213 -4.19 2.63 0.86
N ILE A 214 -4.46 1.69 1.75
CA ILE A 214 -3.45 0.79 2.33
C ILE A 214 -3.64 -0.60 1.72
N ILE A 215 -2.63 -1.08 1.00
CA ILE A 215 -2.58 -2.43 0.45
C ILE A 215 -1.93 -3.34 1.49
N ASP A 216 -2.74 -4.08 2.24
CA ASP A 216 -2.31 -4.87 3.39
C ASP A 216 -2.15 -6.36 3.02
N ARG A 217 -0.95 -6.71 2.54
CA ARG A 217 -0.63 -8.08 2.07
C ARG A 217 -0.40 -9.07 3.21
N HIS A 218 -0.04 -8.58 4.38
CA HIS A 218 0.30 -9.41 5.55
C HIS A 218 -0.73 -9.31 6.68
N GLY A 219 -1.79 -8.52 6.50
CA GLY A 219 -2.84 -8.31 7.51
C GLY A 219 -2.32 -7.58 8.73
N GLU A 220 -1.30 -6.72 8.59
CA GLU A 220 -0.70 -5.98 9.71
C GLU A 220 -1.54 -4.75 10.08
N TYR A 221 -2.12 -4.07 9.09
CA TYR A 221 -2.94 -2.87 9.28
C TYR A 221 -4.40 -3.20 9.58
N SER A 222 -4.88 -4.38 9.21
CA SER A 222 -6.27 -4.78 9.42
C SER A 222 -6.55 -5.33 10.83
N LYS A 223 -5.51 -5.57 11.65
CA LYS A 223 -5.66 -6.11 13.01
C LYS A 223 -6.28 -5.09 13.96
N TYR A 224 -7.22 -5.55 14.76
CA TYR A 224 -7.86 -4.80 15.85
C TYR A 224 -7.80 -5.60 17.16
N SER A 225 -7.88 -4.88 18.28
CA SER A 225 -7.76 -5.46 19.61
C SER A 225 -8.99 -6.28 20.00
N THR A 226 -8.75 -7.51 20.44
CA THR A 226 -9.73 -8.36 21.14
C THR A 226 -9.33 -8.63 22.59
N GLY A 227 -8.19 -8.09 23.05
CA GLY A 227 -7.63 -8.27 24.38
C GLY A 227 -6.97 -6.98 24.90
N LEU A 228 -5.97 -7.13 25.79
CA LEU A 228 -5.35 -6.02 26.52
C LEU A 228 -4.43 -5.12 25.67
N GLU A 229 -3.85 -5.64 24.59
CA GLU A 229 -2.92 -4.86 23.75
C GLU A 229 -3.67 -4.05 22.68
N GLU A 230 -3.36 -2.76 22.59
CA GLU A 230 -4.01 -1.86 21.64
C GLU A 230 -3.36 -1.92 20.24
N MET A 231 -4.13 -2.41 19.27
CA MET A 231 -3.74 -2.60 17.86
C MET A 231 -3.90 -1.30 17.05
N PHE A 232 -3.39 -1.32 15.82
CA PHE A 232 -3.35 -0.14 14.94
C PHE A 232 -4.74 0.49 14.73
N LEU A 233 -5.75 -0.29 14.37
CA LEU A 233 -7.10 0.23 14.10
C LEU A 233 -7.72 0.94 15.30
N ASN A 234 -7.47 0.43 16.51
CA ASN A 234 -7.95 1.04 17.76
C ASN A 234 -7.26 2.39 18.00
N LYS A 235 -5.93 2.43 17.86
CA LYS A 235 -5.14 3.68 17.97
C LYS A 235 -5.56 4.72 16.93
N LEU A 236 -5.73 4.30 15.68
CA LEU A 236 -6.18 5.17 14.60
C LEU A 236 -7.58 5.72 14.86
N SER A 237 -8.51 4.87 15.32
CA SER A 237 -9.85 5.30 15.70
C SER A 237 -9.86 6.33 16.82
N LYS A 238 -8.98 6.20 17.83
CA LYS A 238 -8.85 7.19 18.90
C LYS A 238 -8.24 8.48 18.38
N ALA A 239 -7.22 8.39 17.53
CA ALA A 239 -6.56 9.55 16.93
C ALA A 239 -7.54 10.42 16.13
N LEU A 240 -8.36 9.80 15.26
CA LEU A 240 -9.39 10.51 14.50
C LEU A 240 -10.39 11.22 15.42
N LYS A 241 -10.85 10.56 16.50
CA LYS A 241 -11.78 11.17 17.46
C LYS A 241 -11.18 12.32 18.26
N ALA A 242 -9.87 12.27 18.52
CA ALA A 242 -9.17 13.26 19.31
C ALA A 242 -8.74 14.48 18.48
N ASN A 243 -8.82 14.41 17.15
CA ASN A 243 -8.51 15.54 16.28
C ASN A 243 -9.58 16.64 16.43
N SER A 244 -9.13 17.88 16.63
CA SER A 244 -10.00 19.04 16.79
C SER A 244 -10.65 19.53 15.49
N ASN A 245 -10.14 19.11 14.33
CA ASN A 245 -10.70 19.47 13.03
C ASN A 245 -11.91 18.57 12.68
N GLU A 246 -13.03 19.18 12.33
CA GLU A 246 -14.28 18.47 12.02
C GLU A 246 -14.19 17.61 10.75
N GLU A 247 -13.51 18.09 9.71
CA GLU A 247 -13.33 17.35 8.47
C GLU A 247 -12.53 16.06 8.69
N ILE A 248 -11.56 16.06 9.60
CA ILE A 248 -10.79 14.86 9.97
C ILE A 248 -11.56 13.97 10.93
N SER A 249 -12.13 14.56 11.98
CA SER A 249 -12.77 13.79 13.05
C SER A 249 -14.03 13.09 12.59
N THR A 250 -14.63 13.48 11.46
CA THR A 250 -15.77 12.80 10.83
C THR A 250 -15.37 11.60 9.96
N LEU A 251 -14.12 11.51 9.50
CA LEU A 251 -13.62 10.41 8.67
C LEU A 251 -13.76 9.05 9.34
N ARG A 252 -13.79 8.01 8.51
CA ARG A 252 -13.89 6.60 8.93
C ARG A 252 -12.76 5.78 8.33
N THR A 253 -12.48 4.66 8.97
CA THR A 253 -11.61 3.60 8.45
C THR A 253 -12.47 2.45 7.96
N TYR A 254 -12.32 2.08 6.68
CA TYR A 254 -12.98 0.94 6.07
C TYR A 254 -11.95 -0.14 5.79
N VAL A 255 -12.15 -1.33 6.31
CA VAL A 255 -11.29 -2.49 6.07
C VAL A 255 -12.06 -3.45 5.17
N TYR A 256 -11.55 -3.70 3.97
CA TYR A 256 -12.09 -4.68 3.05
C TYR A 256 -11.29 -5.97 3.16
N ARG A 257 -11.80 -6.92 3.94
CA ARG A 257 -11.25 -8.27 4.06
C ARG A 257 -11.82 -9.13 2.95
N LEU A 258 -11.02 -9.35 1.91
CA LEU A 258 -11.45 -10.13 0.75
C LEU A 258 -11.76 -11.56 1.17
N SER A 259 -13.00 -11.98 0.89
CA SER A 259 -13.51 -13.29 1.27
C SER A 259 -14.34 -13.89 0.15
N PHE A 260 -14.45 -15.22 0.12
CA PHE A 260 -15.24 -15.92 -0.90
C PHE A 260 -16.75 -15.88 -0.63
N SER A 261 -17.17 -15.42 0.54
CA SER A 261 -18.60 -15.33 0.88
C SER A 261 -18.81 -14.12 1.78
N PRO A 262 -19.87 -13.33 1.53
CA PRO A 262 -20.15 -12.18 2.36
C PRO A 262 -20.41 -12.62 3.80
N LYS A 263 -19.90 -11.86 4.76
CA LYS A 263 -20.28 -11.97 6.17
C LYS A 263 -20.79 -10.61 6.65
N GLU A 264 -21.51 -10.61 7.76
CA GLU A 264 -21.94 -9.37 8.38
C GLU A 264 -20.72 -8.47 8.69
N PRO A 265 -20.80 -7.16 8.39
CA PRO A 265 -19.74 -6.24 8.75
C PRO A 265 -19.52 -6.20 10.26
N GLU A 266 -18.26 -6.12 10.67
CA GLU A 266 -17.89 -5.89 12.06
C GLU A 266 -17.58 -4.42 12.30
N TYR A 267 -17.88 -3.93 13.50
CA TYR A 267 -17.57 -2.56 13.92
C TYR A 267 -16.71 -2.57 15.19
N PRO A 268 -15.40 -2.87 15.08
CA PRO A 268 -14.51 -2.96 16.24
C PRO A 268 -14.48 -1.67 17.07
N THR A 269 -14.69 -0.53 16.42
CA THR A 269 -14.87 0.77 17.05
C THR A 269 -15.89 1.60 16.26
N SER A 270 -16.36 2.72 16.82
CA SER A 270 -17.32 3.59 16.12
C SER A 270 -16.76 4.29 14.86
N LYS A 271 -15.45 4.23 14.61
CA LYS A 271 -14.80 4.81 13.41
C LYS A 271 -14.29 3.76 12.44
N VAL A 272 -14.39 2.48 12.78
CA VAL A 272 -13.85 1.37 11.98
C VAL A 272 -15.00 0.49 11.53
N GLU A 273 -15.06 0.20 10.24
CA GLU A 273 -15.98 -0.76 9.64
C GLU A 273 -15.18 -1.81 8.89
N VAL A 274 -15.34 -3.08 9.28
CA VAL A 274 -14.67 -4.21 8.66
C VAL A 274 -15.69 -4.96 7.82
N ASN A 275 -15.54 -4.84 6.50
CA ASN A 275 -16.37 -5.49 5.51
C ASN A 275 -15.72 -6.79 5.05
N TYR A 276 -16.42 -7.90 5.28
CA TYR A 276 -16.08 -9.21 4.72
C TYR A 276 -16.93 -9.42 3.49
N ALA A 277 -16.39 -9.10 2.33
CA ALA A 277 -17.15 -9.27 1.10
C ALA A 277 -16.26 -9.61 -0.07
N PRO A 278 -16.81 -10.37 -1.03
CA PRO A 278 -16.20 -10.48 -2.34
C PRO A 278 -16.46 -9.21 -3.16
N ILE A 279 -15.81 -9.13 -4.32
CA ILE A 279 -15.91 -8.04 -5.28
C ILE A 279 -16.86 -8.41 -6.42
N ASN A 280 -17.68 -7.46 -6.85
CA ASN A 280 -18.57 -7.67 -7.99
C ASN A 280 -17.76 -7.70 -9.30
N VAL A 281 -17.89 -8.79 -10.07
CA VAL A 281 -17.22 -8.92 -11.39
C VAL A 281 -17.68 -7.85 -12.38
N GLY A 282 -18.92 -7.36 -12.27
CA GLY A 282 -19.46 -6.29 -13.13
C GLY A 282 -18.70 -4.98 -12.96
N SER A 283 -18.01 -4.81 -11.83
CA SER A 283 -17.14 -3.67 -11.62
C SER A 283 -15.80 -3.77 -12.33
N LEU A 284 -15.45 -4.87 -13.00
CA LEU A 284 -14.23 -4.98 -13.81
C LEU A 284 -14.46 -4.45 -15.23
N THR A 285 -13.42 -3.89 -15.83
CA THR A 285 -13.38 -3.53 -17.26
C THR A 285 -12.53 -4.51 -18.06
N VAL A 286 -12.55 -4.39 -19.40
CA VAL A 286 -11.67 -5.18 -20.28
C VAL A 286 -10.19 -4.86 -19.99
N ASP A 287 -9.85 -3.58 -19.85
CA ASP A 287 -8.50 -3.14 -19.57
C ASP A 287 -7.95 -3.70 -18.24
N ASP A 288 -8.82 -3.79 -17.23
CA ASP A 288 -8.48 -4.36 -15.93
C ASP A 288 -8.03 -5.82 -16.06
N VAL A 289 -8.73 -6.61 -16.89
CA VAL A 289 -8.36 -7.99 -17.20
C VAL A 289 -7.13 -8.05 -18.09
N ALA A 290 -7.00 -7.15 -19.06
CA ALA A 290 -5.86 -7.08 -19.95
C ALA A 290 -4.56 -6.84 -19.19
N MET A 291 -4.57 -5.89 -18.26
CA MET A 291 -3.40 -5.55 -17.45
C MET A 291 -3.04 -6.67 -16.48
N ALA A 292 -4.02 -7.26 -15.81
CA ALA A 292 -3.78 -8.36 -14.87
C ALA A 292 -3.31 -9.66 -15.55
N LEU A 293 -3.51 -9.79 -16.86
CA LEU A 293 -2.98 -10.86 -17.69
C LEU A 293 -1.71 -10.46 -18.47
N ASP A 294 -1.19 -9.25 -18.25
CA ASP A 294 -0.03 -8.67 -18.95
C ASP A 294 -0.14 -8.79 -20.48
N LEU A 295 -1.28 -8.34 -21.01
CA LEU A 295 -1.62 -8.48 -22.42
C LEU A 295 -1.06 -7.32 -23.24
N ARG A 296 -0.56 -7.67 -24.43
CA ARG A 296 -0.17 -6.69 -25.45
C ARG A 296 -1.41 -6.01 -26.03
N ASP A 297 -1.25 -4.78 -26.51
CA ASP A 297 -2.33 -3.97 -27.10
C ASP A 297 -3.18 -4.74 -28.13
N GLU A 298 -2.53 -5.50 -29.02
CA GLU A 298 -3.23 -6.34 -30.00
C GLU A 298 -4.16 -7.35 -29.33
N GLU A 299 -3.70 -8.04 -28.28
CA GLU A 299 -4.51 -9.01 -27.53
C GLU A 299 -5.66 -8.33 -26.78
N THR A 300 -5.43 -7.14 -26.24
CA THR A 300 -6.47 -6.31 -25.60
C THR A 300 -7.58 -5.96 -26.59
N VAL A 301 -7.23 -5.47 -27.78
CA VAL A 301 -8.19 -5.15 -28.86
C VAL A 301 -9.01 -6.39 -29.24
N TRP A 302 -8.38 -7.56 -29.33
CA TRP A 302 -9.10 -8.80 -29.61
C TRP A 302 -10.10 -9.17 -28.52
N LEU A 303 -9.74 -8.99 -27.25
CA LEU A 303 -10.66 -9.24 -26.14
C LEU A 303 -11.83 -8.25 -26.19
N GLU A 304 -11.54 -6.97 -26.41
CA GLU A 304 -12.55 -5.92 -26.51
C GLU A 304 -13.55 -6.23 -27.62
N MET A 305 -13.10 -6.50 -28.85
CA MET A 305 -13.98 -6.88 -29.98
C MET A 305 -14.89 -8.08 -29.66
N ILE A 306 -14.36 -9.10 -28.97
CA ILE A 306 -15.16 -10.27 -28.56
C ILE A 306 -16.27 -9.85 -27.60
N ILE A 307 -15.92 -9.04 -26.60
CA ILE A 307 -16.83 -8.59 -25.55
C ILE A 307 -17.89 -7.61 -26.09
N GLU A 308 -17.51 -6.70 -26.99
CA GLU A 308 -18.44 -5.80 -27.70
C GLU A 308 -19.45 -6.55 -28.56
N THR A 309 -19.01 -7.61 -29.25
CA THR A 309 -19.90 -8.46 -30.04
C THR A 309 -20.95 -9.12 -29.15
N LEU A 310 -20.54 -9.62 -27.97
CA LEU A 310 -21.47 -10.21 -27.00
C LEU A 310 -22.44 -9.18 -26.44
N GLU A 311 -21.98 -7.97 -26.13
CA GLU A 311 -22.84 -6.86 -25.71
C GLU A 311 -23.91 -6.57 -26.76
N SER A 312 -23.50 -6.37 -28.02
CA SER A 312 -24.42 -6.07 -29.12
C SER A 312 -25.51 -7.13 -29.30
N ILE A 313 -25.14 -8.41 -29.18
CA ILE A 313 -26.07 -9.53 -29.25
C ILE A 313 -27.08 -9.51 -28.09
N ILE A 314 -26.60 -9.28 -26.86
CA ILE A 314 -27.44 -9.20 -25.65
C ILE A 314 -28.40 -8.01 -25.73
N MET A 315 -27.90 -6.83 -26.06
CA MET A 315 -28.70 -5.61 -26.09
C MET A 315 -29.81 -5.71 -27.15
N SER A 316 -29.53 -6.39 -28.26
CA SER A 316 -30.50 -6.66 -29.33
C SER A 316 -31.50 -7.79 -29.01
N SER A 317 -31.25 -8.62 -27.99
CA SER A 317 -32.08 -9.79 -27.67
C SER A 317 -33.45 -9.43 -27.05
N ASP A 318 -34.30 -10.43 -26.87
CA ASP A 318 -35.62 -10.34 -26.20
C ASP A 318 -35.54 -10.50 -24.66
N LEU A 319 -34.33 -10.40 -24.09
CA LEU A 319 -34.11 -10.47 -22.64
C LEU A 319 -34.78 -9.28 -21.91
N GLU A 320 -35.22 -9.51 -20.67
CA GLU A 320 -35.79 -8.46 -19.82
C GLU A 320 -34.78 -7.32 -19.58
N GLU A 321 -35.27 -6.09 -19.50
CA GLU A 321 -34.41 -4.90 -19.35
C GLU A 321 -33.56 -4.95 -18.07
N SER A 322 -34.10 -5.50 -16.98
CA SER A 322 -33.38 -5.72 -15.73
C SER A 322 -32.15 -6.62 -15.90
N TRP A 323 -32.20 -7.59 -16.80
CA TRP A 323 -31.07 -8.45 -17.13
C TRP A 323 -30.14 -7.81 -18.15
N LYS A 324 -30.65 -7.05 -19.12
CA LYS A 324 -29.81 -6.30 -20.06
C LYS A 324 -28.94 -5.27 -19.34
N ASN A 325 -29.50 -4.61 -18.32
CA ASN A 325 -28.81 -3.58 -17.55
C ASN A 325 -27.50 -4.06 -16.90
N ILE A 326 -27.38 -5.32 -16.50
CA ILE A 326 -26.11 -5.83 -15.94
C ILE A 326 -25.01 -5.99 -17.00
N PHE A 327 -25.35 -6.10 -18.28
CA PHE A 327 -24.40 -6.25 -19.38
C PHE A 327 -24.08 -4.94 -20.08
N LYS A 328 -24.91 -3.92 -19.86
CA LYS A 328 -24.79 -2.60 -20.46
C LYS A 328 -23.47 -1.94 -20.04
N ARG A 329 -22.85 -1.22 -20.96
CA ARG A 329 -21.74 -0.30 -20.66
C ARG A 329 -22.03 0.61 -19.47
N SER A 330 -20.98 0.93 -18.73
CA SER A 330 -21.01 1.97 -17.70
C SER A 330 -21.35 3.33 -18.32
N GLU A 331 -21.71 4.31 -17.48
CA GLU A 331 -21.94 5.69 -17.93
C GLU A 331 -20.68 6.31 -18.56
N GLU A 332 -19.49 5.82 -18.17
CA GLU A 332 -18.19 6.21 -18.72
C GLU A 332 -17.87 5.52 -20.07
N GLY A 333 -18.77 4.67 -20.57
CA GLY A 333 -18.65 3.97 -21.85
C GLY A 333 -17.87 2.66 -21.79
N SER A 334 -17.40 2.24 -20.62
CA SER A 334 -16.63 1.00 -20.44
C SER A 334 -17.53 -0.23 -20.47
N LEU A 335 -17.05 -1.30 -21.11
CA LEU A 335 -17.76 -2.59 -21.17
C LEU A 335 -17.93 -3.21 -19.78
N SER A 336 -19.12 -3.77 -19.52
CA SER A 336 -19.42 -4.44 -18.25
C SER A 336 -18.59 -5.71 -18.08
N GLY A 337 -17.99 -5.87 -16.90
CA GLY A 337 -17.26 -7.09 -16.53
C GLY A 337 -18.13 -8.35 -16.49
N HIS A 338 -19.47 -8.22 -16.45
CA HIS A 338 -20.38 -9.37 -16.57
C HIS A 338 -20.32 -10.04 -17.96
N LEU A 339 -19.80 -9.37 -18.98
CA LEU A 339 -19.59 -9.97 -20.30
C LEU A 339 -18.42 -10.97 -20.32
N LEU A 340 -17.49 -10.90 -19.36
CA LEU A 340 -16.37 -11.84 -19.23
C LEU A 340 -16.85 -13.28 -18.91
N PRO A 341 -17.65 -13.52 -17.84
CA PRO A 341 -18.24 -14.84 -17.61
C PRO A 341 -19.25 -15.23 -18.71
N LEU A 342 -19.88 -14.27 -19.41
CA LEU A 342 -20.70 -14.57 -20.58
C LEU A 342 -19.87 -15.21 -21.70
N LEU A 343 -18.67 -14.71 -21.99
CA LEU A 343 -17.78 -15.33 -22.99
C LEU A 343 -17.47 -16.79 -22.64
N VAL A 344 -17.12 -17.08 -21.38
CA VAL A 344 -16.86 -18.46 -20.91
C VAL A 344 -18.08 -19.34 -21.18
N THR A 345 -19.25 -18.84 -20.82
CA THR A 345 -20.54 -19.52 -20.96
C THR A 345 -20.90 -19.80 -22.41
N ILE A 346 -20.72 -18.83 -23.31
CA ILE A 346 -21.02 -18.94 -24.74
C ILE A 346 -20.08 -19.93 -25.43
N VAL A 347 -18.80 -19.94 -25.09
CA VAL A 347 -17.85 -20.92 -25.63
C VAL A 347 -18.23 -22.34 -25.22
N ASP A 348 -18.59 -22.55 -23.95
CA ASP A 348 -18.88 -23.89 -23.41
C ASP A 348 -20.25 -24.42 -23.83
N ASN A 349 -21.27 -23.55 -23.96
CA ASN A 349 -22.65 -23.96 -24.24
C ASN A 349 -23.13 -23.72 -25.69
N VAL A 350 -22.51 -22.82 -26.46
CA VAL A 350 -23.05 -22.37 -27.75
C VAL A 350 -22.09 -22.67 -28.90
N CYS A 351 -20.89 -22.07 -28.92
CA CYS A 351 -20.03 -22.06 -30.11
C CYS A 351 -19.67 -23.46 -30.63
N ASN A 352 -19.49 -24.45 -29.74
CA ASN A 352 -19.15 -25.82 -30.13
C ASN A 352 -20.26 -26.50 -30.98
N TYR A 353 -21.51 -26.02 -30.91
CA TYR A 353 -22.65 -26.58 -31.66
C TYR A 353 -22.95 -25.83 -32.96
N GLU A 354 -22.19 -24.76 -33.26
CA GLU A 354 -22.48 -23.84 -34.36
C GLU A 354 -21.56 -24.03 -35.58
N GLY A 355 -21.14 -25.28 -35.81
CA GLY A 355 -20.37 -25.65 -37.01
C GLY A 355 -18.85 -25.54 -36.83
N VAL A 356 -18.30 -25.77 -35.63
CA VAL A 356 -16.84 -25.95 -35.46
C VAL A 356 -16.38 -27.14 -36.33
N GLY A 357 -15.38 -26.91 -37.18
CA GLY A 357 -14.92 -27.89 -38.18
C GLY A 357 -15.77 -28.02 -39.46
N ALA A 358 -16.97 -27.44 -39.52
CA ALA A 358 -17.81 -27.44 -40.73
C ALA A 358 -17.40 -26.35 -41.75
N LYS A 359 -17.83 -26.45 -43.01
CA LYS A 359 -17.59 -25.38 -44.01
C LYS A 359 -18.40 -24.12 -43.69
N GLU A 360 -19.66 -24.28 -43.29
CA GLU A 360 -20.55 -23.18 -42.91
C GLU A 360 -20.61 -23.01 -41.39
N LYS A 361 -20.52 -21.76 -40.94
CA LYS A 361 -20.66 -21.37 -39.52
C LYS A 361 -22.04 -20.76 -39.29
N LYS A 362 -22.57 -20.94 -38.09
CA LYS A 362 -23.90 -20.46 -37.71
C LYS A 362 -23.84 -19.68 -36.39
N GLY A 363 -24.97 -19.06 -36.05
CA GLY A 363 -25.27 -18.30 -34.85
C GLY A 363 -24.16 -17.38 -34.38
N VAL A 364 -23.90 -17.39 -33.08
CA VAL A 364 -22.94 -16.49 -32.43
C VAL A 364 -21.52 -16.72 -32.94
N TYR A 365 -21.13 -17.97 -33.18
CA TYR A 365 -19.81 -18.32 -33.68
C TYR A 365 -19.53 -17.75 -35.08
N ARG A 366 -20.55 -17.62 -35.93
CA ARG A 366 -20.39 -16.98 -37.25
C ARG A 366 -19.97 -15.51 -37.11
N GLU A 367 -20.59 -14.77 -36.19
CA GLU A 367 -20.30 -13.35 -35.97
C GLU A 367 -18.84 -13.15 -35.53
N PHE A 368 -18.32 -14.02 -34.65
CA PHE A 368 -16.89 -14.03 -34.30
C PHE A 368 -15.99 -14.35 -35.49
N VAL A 369 -16.35 -15.35 -36.31
CA VAL A 369 -15.54 -15.76 -37.47
C VAL A 369 -15.49 -14.66 -38.54
N GLN A 370 -16.57 -13.90 -38.73
CA GLN A 370 -16.59 -12.74 -39.63
C GLN A 370 -15.59 -11.65 -39.24
N GLN A 371 -15.26 -11.57 -37.94
CA GLN A 371 -14.24 -10.68 -37.40
C GLN A 371 -12.84 -11.34 -37.35
N GLY A 372 -12.68 -12.54 -37.92
CA GLY A 372 -11.41 -13.28 -37.91
C GLY A 372 -11.11 -14.02 -36.61
N ILE A 373 -12.09 -14.15 -35.70
CA ILE A 373 -11.92 -14.80 -34.40
C ILE A 373 -12.42 -16.25 -34.46
N TYR A 374 -11.49 -17.19 -34.59
CA TYR A 374 -11.79 -18.63 -34.66
C TYR A 374 -11.83 -19.30 -33.28
N ILE A 375 -12.40 -20.51 -33.23
CA ILE A 375 -12.63 -21.26 -31.98
C ILE A 375 -11.40 -21.44 -31.09
N GLN A 376 -10.19 -21.57 -31.66
CA GLN A 376 -8.96 -21.71 -30.88
C GLN A 376 -8.70 -20.47 -30.03
N LYS A 377 -8.94 -19.28 -30.58
CA LYS A 377 -8.77 -18.00 -29.90
C LYS A 377 -9.85 -17.79 -28.83
N LEU A 378 -11.09 -18.15 -29.13
CA LEU A 378 -12.18 -18.13 -28.15
C LEU A 378 -11.89 -19.06 -26.96
N ARG A 379 -11.36 -20.26 -27.20
CA ARG A 379 -10.95 -21.20 -26.14
C ARG A 379 -9.78 -20.67 -25.31
N LEU A 380 -8.81 -20.02 -25.94
CA LEU A 380 -7.71 -19.34 -25.24
C LEU A 380 -8.26 -18.30 -24.27
N TRP A 381 -9.12 -17.40 -24.75
CA TRP A 381 -9.75 -16.36 -23.92
C TRP A 381 -10.62 -16.93 -22.82
N ARG A 382 -11.44 -17.92 -23.13
CA ARG A 382 -12.25 -18.66 -22.14
C ARG A 382 -11.37 -19.19 -21.01
N ASN A 383 -10.22 -19.79 -21.32
CA ASN A 383 -9.31 -20.33 -20.30
C ASN A 383 -8.61 -19.23 -19.50
N ARG A 384 -8.15 -18.16 -20.15
CA ARG A 384 -7.52 -17.00 -19.48
C ARG A 384 -8.49 -16.33 -18.50
N ILE A 385 -9.73 -16.05 -18.93
CA ILE A 385 -10.78 -15.45 -18.09
C ILE A 385 -11.17 -16.38 -16.94
N ALA A 386 -11.39 -17.66 -17.21
CA ALA A 386 -11.70 -18.64 -16.16
C ALA A 386 -10.58 -18.72 -15.11
N SER A 387 -9.32 -18.65 -15.55
CA SER A 387 -8.16 -18.68 -14.66
C SER A 387 -8.07 -17.44 -13.77
N ILE A 388 -8.14 -16.23 -14.33
CA ILE A 388 -8.00 -14.99 -13.55
C ILE A 388 -9.18 -14.78 -12.60
N LEU A 389 -10.39 -15.08 -13.05
CA LEU A 389 -11.58 -15.00 -12.20
C LEU A 389 -11.75 -16.23 -11.30
N ASN A 390 -10.86 -17.23 -11.37
CA ASN A 390 -10.94 -18.51 -10.67
C ASN A 390 -12.34 -19.15 -10.75
N ILE A 391 -12.91 -19.17 -11.95
CA ILE A 391 -14.23 -19.71 -12.25
C ILE A 391 -14.08 -21.17 -12.68
N ASN A 392 -14.79 -22.04 -12.01
CA ASN A 392 -14.95 -23.44 -12.40
C ASN A 392 -16.21 -23.63 -13.24
N THR A 393 -16.24 -24.71 -14.02
CA THR A 393 -17.40 -25.08 -14.82
C THR A 393 -17.99 -26.40 -14.35
N ARG A 394 -19.30 -26.42 -14.11
CA ARG A 394 -20.04 -27.61 -13.70
C ARG A 394 -21.02 -28.02 -14.80
N LYS A 395 -20.96 -29.29 -15.21
CA LYS A 395 -21.91 -29.86 -16.17
C LYS A 395 -23.10 -30.44 -15.41
N ILE A 396 -24.30 -30.04 -15.79
CA ILE A 396 -25.56 -30.54 -15.24
C ILE A 396 -26.25 -31.37 -16.34
N PRO A 397 -26.20 -32.71 -16.26
CA PRO A 397 -26.91 -33.58 -17.19
C PRO A 397 -28.38 -33.73 -16.78
N GLU A 398 -29.30 -33.59 -17.73
CA GLU A 398 -30.74 -33.65 -17.46
C GLU A 398 -31.52 -34.02 -18.73
N HIS A 399 -32.37 -35.04 -18.65
CA HIS A 399 -33.20 -35.55 -19.76
C HIS A 399 -32.48 -35.72 -21.11
N GLY A 400 -31.25 -36.26 -21.11
CA GLY A 400 -30.43 -36.43 -22.31
C GLY A 400 -29.75 -35.15 -22.83
N GLY A 401 -30.05 -34.01 -22.21
CA GLY A 401 -29.36 -32.74 -22.38
C GLY A 401 -28.25 -32.52 -21.37
N VAL A 402 -27.43 -31.50 -21.62
CA VAL A 402 -26.37 -31.02 -20.71
C VAL A 402 -26.26 -29.52 -20.83
N ILE A 403 -26.28 -28.83 -19.69
CA ILE A 403 -25.94 -27.42 -19.56
C ILE A 403 -24.68 -27.25 -18.71
N VAL A 404 -23.80 -26.33 -19.08
CA VAL A 404 -22.58 -26.01 -18.36
C VAL A 404 -22.77 -24.69 -17.63
N VAL A 405 -22.87 -24.74 -16.31
CA VAL A 405 -22.97 -23.57 -15.44
C VAL A 405 -21.60 -23.21 -14.87
N LEU A 406 -21.48 -21.98 -14.36
CA LEU A 406 -20.26 -21.45 -13.74
C LEU A 406 -20.34 -21.53 -12.21
N ASP A 407 -19.19 -21.74 -11.57
CA ASP A 407 -19.02 -21.77 -10.12
C ASP A 407 -17.86 -20.85 -9.70
N ASP A 408 -18.16 -19.88 -8.84
CA ASP A 408 -17.23 -18.89 -8.30
C ASP A 408 -16.98 -19.07 -6.78
N SER A 409 -17.32 -20.22 -6.21
CA SER A 409 -17.23 -20.50 -4.77
C SER A 409 -15.84 -20.27 -4.16
N ARG A 410 -14.78 -20.38 -4.96
CA ARG A 410 -13.38 -20.15 -4.56
C ARG A 410 -12.79 -18.85 -5.09
N SER A 411 -13.62 -17.98 -5.64
CA SER A 411 -13.20 -16.69 -6.19
C SER A 411 -13.57 -15.54 -5.27
N ILE A 412 -12.68 -14.55 -5.17
CA ILE A 412 -13.00 -13.25 -4.58
C ILE A 412 -13.88 -12.40 -5.51
N PHE A 413 -13.94 -12.72 -6.81
CA PHE A 413 -14.83 -12.06 -7.77
C PHE A 413 -16.13 -12.85 -7.88
N LYS A 414 -17.27 -12.20 -7.64
CA LYS A 414 -18.58 -12.84 -7.78
C LYS A 414 -19.25 -12.50 -9.08
N ILE A 415 -19.70 -13.55 -9.75
CA ILE A 415 -20.49 -13.47 -10.97
C ILE A 415 -21.97 -13.41 -10.63
N SER A 416 -22.77 -12.93 -11.57
CA SER A 416 -24.23 -12.93 -11.48
C SER A 416 -24.78 -14.34 -11.26
N GLY A 417 -25.87 -14.46 -10.50
CA GLY A 417 -26.59 -15.72 -10.31
C GLY A 417 -27.09 -16.34 -11.62
N ILE A 418 -27.26 -15.53 -12.68
CA ILE A 418 -27.65 -15.99 -14.02
C ILE A 418 -26.72 -17.09 -14.53
N PHE A 419 -25.43 -17.02 -14.23
CA PHE A 419 -24.45 -18.00 -14.73
C PHE A 419 -24.39 -19.29 -13.91
N LYS A 420 -25.01 -19.30 -12.72
CA LYS A 420 -24.92 -20.41 -11.74
C LYS A 420 -26.13 -21.32 -11.79
N SER A 421 -27.31 -20.75 -12.06
CA SER A 421 -28.57 -21.47 -12.19
C SER A 421 -28.74 -22.05 -13.59
N LYS A 422 -29.18 -23.32 -13.69
CA LYS A 422 -29.50 -23.96 -14.99
C LYS A 422 -30.64 -23.23 -15.71
N SER A 423 -31.70 -22.87 -14.98
CA SER A 423 -32.92 -22.27 -15.53
C SER A 423 -32.64 -20.84 -16.02
N ALA A 424 -31.98 -20.04 -15.18
CA ALA A 424 -31.62 -18.67 -15.54
C ALA A 424 -30.63 -18.63 -16.71
N LEU A 425 -29.64 -19.53 -16.69
CA LEU A 425 -28.68 -19.61 -17.78
C LEU A 425 -29.35 -20.04 -19.08
N LYS A 426 -30.24 -21.01 -19.05
CA LYS A 426 -30.99 -21.44 -20.24
C LYS A 426 -31.80 -20.29 -20.85
N LYS A 427 -32.47 -19.48 -20.00
CA LYS A 427 -33.19 -18.26 -20.44
C LYS A 427 -32.25 -17.28 -21.14
N LEU A 428 -31.08 -17.00 -20.55
CA LEU A 428 -30.06 -16.14 -21.15
C LEU A 428 -29.55 -16.69 -22.49
N LEU A 429 -29.19 -17.97 -22.53
CA LEU A 429 -28.67 -18.63 -23.74
C LEU A 429 -29.70 -18.61 -24.87
N LYS A 430 -30.98 -18.87 -24.57
CA LYS A 430 -32.07 -18.79 -25.54
C LYS A 430 -32.14 -17.40 -26.16
N ALA A 431 -32.21 -16.35 -25.34
CA ALA A 431 -32.25 -14.96 -25.82
C ALA A 431 -31.05 -14.59 -26.69
N VAL A 432 -29.84 -15.05 -26.32
CA VAL A 432 -28.62 -14.84 -27.10
C VAL A 432 -28.72 -15.49 -28.47
N VAL A 433 -29.06 -16.79 -28.56
CA VAL A 433 -29.05 -17.52 -29.84
C VAL A 433 -30.25 -17.20 -30.73
N THR A 434 -31.30 -16.58 -30.19
CA THR A 434 -32.45 -16.07 -30.96
C THR A 434 -32.35 -14.58 -31.28
N SER A 435 -31.27 -13.91 -30.87
CA SER A 435 -31.11 -12.47 -31.06
C SER A 435 -31.30 -12.04 -32.52
N PRO A 436 -32.04 -10.94 -32.80
CA PRO A 436 -32.33 -10.45 -34.14
C PRO A 436 -31.10 -10.15 -35.00
N ILE A 437 -29.99 -9.76 -34.37
CA ILE A 437 -28.75 -9.36 -35.06
C ILE A 437 -28.02 -10.54 -35.71
N LEU A 438 -28.32 -11.78 -35.31
CA LEU A 438 -27.62 -12.97 -35.83
C LEU A 438 -27.99 -13.27 -37.28
N SER A 439 -26.99 -13.24 -38.16
CA SER A 439 -27.17 -13.33 -39.61
C SER A 439 -27.52 -14.72 -40.15
N ALA A 440 -27.09 -15.79 -39.47
CA ALA A 440 -27.54 -17.16 -39.76
C ALA A 440 -27.78 -17.95 -38.49
N ARG A 441 -29.02 -18.30 -38.22
CA ARG A 441 -29.40 -18.98 -36.97
C ARG A 441 -29.17 -20.49 -37.04
N GLN A 442 -28.90 -21.07 -35.88
CA GLN A 442 -28.86 -22.51 -35.66
C GLN A 442 -30.20 -22.95 -35.04
N SER A 443 -30.67 -24.16 -35.36
CA SER A 443 -31.86 -24.72 -34.71
C SER A 443 -31.64 -24.87 -33.21
N LEU A 444 -32.61 -24.44 -32.39
CA LEU A 444 -32.53 -24.55 -30.92
C LEU A 444 -32.32 -26.01 -30.46
N THR A 445 -32.95 -26.95 -31.14
CA THR A 445 -32.86 -28.40 -30.84
C THR A 445 -31.47 -28.98 -31.04
N ASN A 446 -30.56 -28.29 -31.74
CA ASN A 446 -29.18 -28.74 -31.91
C ASN A 446 -28.30 -28.42 -30.69
N TYR A 447 -28.78 -27.57 -29.77
CA TYR A 447 -28.09 -27.28 -28.52
C TYR A 447 -28.47 -28.30 -27.44
N LYS A 448 -27.46 -28.96 -26.85
CA LYS A 448 -27.68 -29.94 -25.79
C LYS A 448 -28.31 -29.37 -24.52
N TRP A 449 -28.20 -28.07 -24.28
CA TRP A 449 -28.80 -27.42 -23.11
C TRP A 449 -30.29 -27.10 -23.33
N TYR A 450 -30.81 -27.18 -24.56
CA TYR A 450 -32.20 -26.76 -24.85
C TYR A 450 -33.24 -27.68 -24.21
N THR A 451 -32.92 -28.95 -24.01
CA THR A 451 -33.81 -29.97 -23.40
C THR A 451 -33.78 -29.99 -21.87
N VAL A 452 -32.95 -29.16 -21.23
CA VAL A 452 -32.89 -29.03 -19.76
C VAL A 452 -34.14 -28.28 -19.28
N GLU A 453 -34.78 -28.72 -18.19
CA GLU A 453 -36.02 -28.11 -17.70
C GLU A 453 -35.79 -26.70 -17.11
N GLU A 454 -36.83 -25.86 -17.18
CA GLU A 454 -36.85 -24.50 -16.61
C GLU A 454 -37.68 -24.52 -15.33
N GLU A 455 -37.07 -24.11 -14.23
CA GLU A 455 -37.70 -23.94 -12.92
C GLU A 455 -37.71 -22.44 -12.54
N GLU A 456 -38.77 -21.98 -11.88
CA GLU A 456 -38.80 -20.60 -11.36
C GLU A 456 -37.84 -20.46 -10.17
N GLU A 457 -36.81 -19.63 -10.33
CA GLU A 457 -35.82 -19.36 -9.30
C GLU A 457 -35.61 -17.85 -9.14
N THR A 458 -35.54 -17.39 -7.89
CA THR A 458 -35.11 -16.03 -7.58
C THR A 458 -33.58 -15.98 -7.61
N ILE A 459 -33.01 -15.16 -8.49
CA ILE A 459 -31.56 -15.04 -8.66
C ILE A 459 -31.06 -13.66 -8.25
N ALA A 460 -29.92 -13.62 -7.56
CA ALA A 460 -29.20 -12.37 -7.32
C ALA A 460 -28.42 -11.96 -8.58
N LEU A 461 -28.81 -10.84 -9.18
CA LEU A 461 -28.22 -10.34 -10.42
C LEU A 461 -26.83 -9.73 -10.20
N GLU A 462 -26.64 -9.02 -9.10
CA GLU A 462 -25.36 -8.45 -8.67
C GLU A 462 -24.92 -9.09 -7.35
N ASN A 463 -23.64 -9.43 -7.24
CA ASN A 463 -23.07 -10.07 -6.06
C ASN A 463 -21.73 -9.41 -5.74
N GLY A 464 -21.49 -9.09 -4.46
CA GLY A 464 -20.24 -8.49 -4.01
C GLY A 464 -20.22 -6.96 -4.06
N ILE A 465 -19.14 -6.38 -3.55
CA ILE A 465 -18.97 -4.93 -3.44
C ILE A 465 -18.44 -4.36 -4.76
N PRO A 466 -19.03 -3.27 -5.28
CA PRO A 466 -18.48 -2.58 -6.43
C PRO A 466 -17.15 -1.87 -6.13
N ILE A 467 -16.19 -1.93 -7.06
CA ILE A 467 -14.89 -1.26 -6.92
C ILE A 467 -15.06 0.25 -6.74
N ASN A 468 -16.03 0.86 -7.44
CA ASN A 468 -16.27 2.31 -7.38
C ASN A 468 -16.67 2.76 -5.96
N THR A 469 -17.39 1.93 -5.19
CA THR A 469 -17.72 2.22 -3.79
C THR A 469 -16.46 2.35 -2.92
N ILE A 470 -15.42 1.58 -3.22
CA ILE A 470 -14.12 1.63 -2.52
C ILE A 470 -13.38 2.92 -2.90
N ILE A 471 -13.30 3.21 -4.21
CA ILE A 471 -12.66 4.40 -4.77
C ILE A 471 -13.28 5.68 -4.20
N GLU A 472 -14.61 5.77 -4.18
CA GLU A 472 -15.32 6.92 -3.62
C GLU A 472 -14.99 7.18 -2.15
N LYS A 473 -14.80 6.13 -1.35
CA LYS A 473 -14.41 6.28 0.06
C LYS A 473 -13.02 6.89 0.18
N VAL A 474 -12.06 6.46 -0.66
CA VAL A 474 -10.71 7.04 -0.72
C VAL A 474 -10.77 8.50 -1.16
N GLU A 475 -11.50 8.80 -2.25
CA GLU A 475 -11.66 10.18 -2.78
C GLU A 475 -12.28 11.14 -1.76
N LYS A 476 -13.21 10.65 -0.92
CA LYS A 476 -13.80 11.39 0.21
C LYS A 476 -12.83 11.63 1.39
N GLY A 477 -11.58 11.19 1.29
CA GLY A 477 -10.56 11.39 2.32
C GLY A 477 -10.56 10.34 3.43
N ASN A 478 -11.29 9.23 3.27
CA ASN A 478 -11.30 8.16 4.29
C ASN A 478 -10.03 7.31 4.23
N ILE A 479 -9.84 6.51 5.29
CA ILE A 479 -8.83 5.46 5.31
C ILE A 479 -9.49 4.18 4.80
N VAL A 480 -8.91 3.58 3.78
CA VAL A 480 -9.35 2.32 3.17
C VAL A 480 -8.20 1.34 3.21
N ILE A 481 -8.42 0.22 3.88
CA ILE A 481 -7.45 -0.88 4.00
C ILE A 481 -7.98 -2.04 3.16
N LEU A 482 -7.22 -2.40 2.12
CA LEU A 482 -7.45 -3.60 1.33
C LEU A 482 -6.66 -4.74 1.98
N ASP A 483 -7.33 -5.53 2.80
CA ASP A 483 -6.72 -6.72 3.40
C ASP A 483 -6.82 -7.88 2.40
N ILE A 484 -5.70 -8.09 1.72
CA ILE A 484 -5.53 -9.11 0.67
C ILE A 484 -4.79 -10.34 1.19
N SER A 485 -4.52 -10.42 2.49
CA SER A 485 -3.67 -11.45 3.10
C SER A 485 -4.18 -12.88 2.91
N THR A 486 -5.48 -13.06 2.71
CA THR A 486 -6.12 -14.37 2.52
C THR A 486 -6.59 -14.62 1.08
N ALA A 487 -6.44 -13.66 0.18
CA ALA A 487 -6.88 -13.79 -1.21
C ALA A 487 -5.82 -14.48 -2.08
N PRO A 488 -6.21 -15.26 -3.11
CA PRO A 488 -5.25 -15.81 -4.06
C PRO A 488 -4.47 -14.68 -4.75
N SER A 489 -3.13 -14.79 -4.82
CA SER A 489 -2.26 -13.68 -5.24
C SER A 489 -2.65 -13.06 -6.58
N ASN A 490 -2.88 -13.86 -7.62
CA ASN A 490 -3.26 -13.33 -8.94
C ASN A 490 -4.58 -12.52 -8.91
N GLN A 491 -5.53 -12.92 -8.06
CA GLN A 491 -6.80 -12.20 -7.94
C GLN A 491 -6.66 -10.93 -7.09
N ALA A 492 -5.88 -11.03 -6.01
CA ALA A 492 -5.54 -9.89 -5.16
C ALA A 492 -4.81 -8.81 -5.96
N ASP A 493 -3.80 -9.21 -6.73
CA ASP A 493 -2.99 -8.31 -7.56
C ASP A 493 -3.88 -7.65 -8.62
N ALA A 494 -4.71 -8.42 -9.35
CA ALA A 494 -5.68 -7.88 -10.30
C ALA A 494 -6.62 -6.84 -9.65
N PHE A 495 -7.18 -7.16 -8.49
CA PHE A 495 -8.08 -6.26 -7.76
C PHE A 495 -7.39 -4.95 -7.32
N VAL A 496 -6.21 -5.05 -6.71
CA VAL A 496 -5.44 -3.89 -6.22
C VAL A 496 -5.03 -2.99 -7.38
N LEU A 497 -4.50 -3.59 -8.45
CA LEU A 497 -4.09 -2.90 -9.66
C LEU A 497 -5.24 -2.09 -10.27
N ASN A 498 -6.45 -2.66 -10.31
CA ASN A 498 -7.64 -1.96 -10.82
C ASN A 498 -8.01 -0.73 -9.99
N ILE A 499 -7.93 -0.84 -8.66
CA ILE A 499 -8.20 0.30 -7.77
C ILE A 499 -7.17 1.40 -7.97
N VAL A 500 -5.88 1.04 -7.95
CA VAL A 500 -4.79 2.01 -8.11
C VAL A 500 -4.88 2.71 -9.47
N ARG A 501 -5.07 1.94 -10.55
CA ARG A 501 -5.19 2.48 -11.91
C ARG A 501 -6.36 3.45 -12.03
N ARG A 502 -7.55 3.12 -11.53
CA ARG A 502 -8.71 4.01 -11.63
C ARG A 502 -8.52 5.29 -10.83
N LEU A 503 -7.89 5.23 -9.65
CA LEU A 503 -7.54 6.42 -8.88
C LEU A 503 -6.56 7.32 -9.64
N LEU A 504 -5.59 6.74 -10.35
CA LEU A 504 -4.63 7.50 -11.16
C LEU A 504 -5.28 8.05 -12.44
N LEU A 505 -5.97 7.23 -13.23
CA LEU A 505 -6.62 7.63 -14.49
C LEU A 505 -7.71 8.68 -14.25
N GLY A 506 -8.50 8.54 -13.19
CA GLY A 506 -9.51 9.53 -12.80
C GLY A 506 -8.93 10.91 -12.45
N ARG A 507 -7.60 11.02 -12.30
CA ARG A 507 -6.88 12.25 -11.96
C ARG A 507 -5.98 12.77 -13.09
N LEU A 508 -5.46 11.90 -13.97
CA LEU A 508 -4.56 12.28 -15.07
C LEU A 508 -5.22 13.23 -16.10
N GLY A 509 -6.54 13.14 -16.29
CA GLY A 509 -7.28 14.00 -17.22
C GLY A 509 -7.74 15.35 -16.63
N LEU A 510 -7.50 15.61 -15.35
CA LEU A 510 -8.02 16.80 -14.66
C LEU A 510 -7.10 18.02 -14.86
N THR A 511 -7.69 19.20 -14.97
CA THR A 511 -6.95 20.46 -15.01
C THR A 511 -6.30 20.76 -13.65
N PRO A 512 -5.25 21.60 -13.59
CA PRO A 512 -4.63 22.01 -12.32
C PRO A 512 -5.61 22.67 -11.33
N LYS A 513 -6.72 23.25 -11.80
CA LYS A 513 -7.76 23.81 -10.93
C LYS A 513 -8.61 22.71 -10.31
N GLU A 514 -9.02 21.72 -11.09
CA GLU A 514 -9.81 20.57 -10.62
C GLU A 514 -9.01 19.70 -9.67
N ILE A 515 -7.74 19.41 -9.97
CA ILE A 515 -6.85 18.62 -9.09
C ILE A 515 -6.68 19.29 -7.72
N ARG A 516 -6.57 20.63 -7.67
CA ARG A 516 -6.45 21.38 -6.40
C ARG A 516 -7.71 21.32 -5.54
N MET A 517 -8.86 21.00 -6.11
CA MET A 517 -10.11 20.81 -5.36
C MET A 517 -10.30 19.37 -4.85
N LYS A 518 -9.42 18.45 -5.25
CA LYS A 518 -9.46 17.05 -4.83
C LYS A 518 -8.57 16.84 -3.60
N ASN A 519 -9.00 15.91 -2.75
CA ASN A 519 -8.16 15.45 -1.64
C ASN A 519 -6.89 14.79 -2.16
N ILE A 520 -5.79 14.92 -1.42
CA ILE A 520 -4.58 14.13 -1.67
C ILE A 520 -4.90 12.67 -1.40
N ILE A 521 -4.37 11.78 -2.23
CA ILE A 521 -4.47 10.33 -2.01
C ILE A 521 -3.08 9.78 -1.75
N ALA A 522 -2.95 9.07 -0.63
CA ALA A 522 -1.74 8.36 -0.24
C ALA A 522 -1.97 6.86 -0.47
N ILE A 523 -1.18 6.26 -1.36
CA ILE A 523 -1.18 4.81 -1.59
C ILE A 523 -0.01 4.23 -0.81
N VAL A 524 -0.32 3.37 0.16
CA VAL A 524 0.65 2.67 0.99
C VAL A 524 0.77 1.24 0.48
N SER A 525 1.98 0.87 0.07
CA SER A 525 2.31 -0.48 -0.41
C SER A 525 3.65 -0.93 0.14
N GLU A 526 3.68 -2.14 0.69
CA GLU A 526 4.93 -2.82 1.11
C GLU A 526 5.69 -3.42 -0.08
N GLU A 527 5.00 -3.62 -1.21
CA GLU A 527 5.54 -4.17 -2.45
C GLU A 527 5.30 -3.20 -3.61
N ALA A 528 5.71 -1.95 -3.41
CA ALA A 528 5.53 -0.86 -4.38
C ALA A 528 5.90 -1.20 -5.84
N PRO A 529 6.98 -1.95 -6.15
CA PRO A 529 7.33 -2.29 -7.54
C PRO A 529 6.27 -3.12 -8.27
N LEU A 530 5.37 -3.81 -7.56
CA LEU A 530 4.36 -4.66 -8.18
C LEU A 530 3.14 -3.87 -8.68
N TYR A 531 2.87 -2.71 -8.09
CA TYR A 531 1.61 -1.97 -8.30
C TYR A 531 1.78 -0.55 -8.85
N LEU A 532 3.02 -0.06 -8.94
CA LEU A 532 3.34 1.32 -9.31
C LEU A 532 4.29 1.43 -10.52
N THR A 533 4.59 0.31 -11.18
CA THR A 533 5.23 0.25 -12.51
C THR A 533 4.17 0.23 -13.59
#